data_AF-A0A094LCY3-F1
#
_entry.id   AF-A0A094LCY3-F1
#
_cell.length_a   1.000
_cell.length_b   1.000
_cell.length_c   1.000
_cell.angle_alpha   90.00
_cell.angle_beta   90.00
_cell.angle_gamma   90.00
#
_symmetry.space_group_name_H-M   'P 1'
#
loop_
_entity.id
_entity.type
_entity.pdbx_description
1 polymer ?
#
loop_
_entity_poly.entity_id
_entity_poly.type
_entity_poly.pdbx_seq_one_letter_code
_entity_poly.pdbx_strand_id
1 'polypeptide(L)'
;VIFSARPISRALDLGADIVVTGRCVDSGIVLGPLIHSFGWNRDEFDLLAAGSLAGHLIECGAQCTGGIFTDWHAVPDWHNVGFPIVECSSEGDFIISKPPDTGGLISFGTVAEQLVYELGNPQRYLLPDVTCDFSKVSITEIPGFDGGAVKVHGAKGSPPSTFYKVNATYLDGFRATAVCPVGGPMAVEKGKRTAESILQRTRLIFSQLGYEDYSAVNIQVLGSEDTYGPHARRSIYGQGPREAVIWLAVHHKQKEAVEIFSREIAPAGTGM
;
A
#
# COMPACT_ATOMS: atom_id res chain seq x y z
N VAL A 1 9.38 -18.30 -2.58
CA VAL A 1 10.25 -17.98 -1.42
C VAL A 1 10.69 -16.54 -1.59
N ILE A 2 10.66 -15.75 -0.52
CA ILE A 2 11.09 -14.34 -0.54
C ILE A 2 12.52 -14.30 0.01
N PHE A 3 13.46 -13.70 -0.72
CA PHE A 3 14.86 -13.58 -0.31
C PHE A 3 15.05 -12.57 0.82
N SER A 4 16.13 -12.76 1.60
CA SER A 4 16.53 -11.91 2.71
C SER A 4 17.68 -10.95 2.30
N ALA A 5 18.18 -10.14 3.23
CA ALA A 5 19.29 -9.22 3.00
C ALA A 5 20.65 -9.92 2.73
N ARG A 6 20.84 -11.15 3.22
CA ARG A 6 22.16 -11.83 3.19
C ARG A 6 22.66 -12.20 1.79
N PRO A 7 21.84 -12.74 0.87
CA PRO A 7 22.26 -12.93 -0.51
C PRO A 7 22.72 -11.62 -1.18
N ILE A 8 22.09 -10.48 -0.84
CA ILE A 8 22.48 -9.16 -1.36
C ILE A 8 23.85 -8.76 -0.81
N SER A 9 24.02 -8.79 0.51
CA SER A 9 25.33 -8.54 1.16
C SER A 9 26.43 -9.44 0.58
N ARG A 10 26.15 -10.73 0.39
CA ARG A 10 27.14 -11.67 -0.17
C ARG A 10 27.54 -11.32 -1.60
N ALA A 11 26.61 -10.86 -2.44
CA ALA A 11 26.94 -10.44 -3.79
C ALA A 11 27.86 -9.20 -3.78
N LEU A 12 27.60 -8.25 -2.88
CA LEU A 12 28.46 -7.09 -2.67
C LEU A 12 29.84 -7.48 -2.14
N ASP A 13 29.93 -8.42 -1.19
CA ASP A 13 31.20 -8.95 -0.68
C ASP A 13 32.07 -9.61 -1.77
N LEU A 14 31.42 -10.10 -2.83
CA LEU A 14 32.09 -10.70 -3.99
C LEU A 14 32.53 -9.65 -5.04
N GLY A 15 32.34 -8.37 -4.75
CA GLY A 15 32.75 -7.26 -5.60
C GLY A 15 31.71 -6.82 -6.62
N ALA A 16 30.43 -7.12 -6.42
CA ALA A 16 29.37 -6.57 -7.27
C ALA A 16 29.10 -5.10 -6.93
N ASP A 17 29.03 -4.23 -7.95
CA ASP A 17 28.61 -2.83 -7.78
C ASP A 17 27.08 -2.68 -7.75
N ILE A 18 26.37 -3.56 -8.46
CA ILE A 18 24.91 -3.55 -8.58
C ILE A 18 24.39 -4.98 -8.42
N VAL A 19 23.40 -5.16 -7.54
CA VAL A 19 22.74 -6.45 -7.31
C VAL A 19 21.30 -6.40 -7.81
N VAL A 20 20.98 -7.20 -8.82
CA VAL A 20 19.61 -7.41 -9.30
C VAL A 20 19.11 -8.74 -8.74
N THR A 21 18.02 -8.70 -7.97
CA THR A 21 17.45 -9.89 -7.31
C THR A 21 16.01 -10.12 -7.73
N GLY A 22 15.51 -11.34 -7.47
CA GLY A 22 14.08 -11.67 -7.61
C GLY A 22 13.26 -11.06 -6.48
N ARG A 23 12.20 -11.76 -6.03
CA ARG A 23 11.40 -11.27 -4.89
C ARG A 23 12.23 -11.30 -3.60
N CYS A 24 12.59 -10.12 -3.10
CA CYS A 24 13.20 -9.90 -1.78
C CYS A 24 12.16 -9.31 -0.82
N VAL A 25 12.43 -9.31 0.48
CA VAL A 25 11.73 -8.42 1.41
C VAL A 25 12.18 -6.99 1.14
N ASP A 26 11.25 -6.04 1.24
CA ASP A 26 11.46 -4.66 0.81
C ASP A 26 12.58 -4.01 1.64
N SER A 27 12.54 -4.14 2.96
CA SER A 27 13.65 -3.72 3.85
C SER A 27 15.01 -4.40 3.59
N GLY A 28 15.02 -5.56 2.93
CA GLY A 28 16.22 -6.33 2.63
C GLY A 28 17.14 -5.65 1.61
N ILE A 29 16.58 -4.81 0.72
CA ILE A 29 17.36 -4.07 -0.28
C ILE A 29 18.22 -2.97 0.35
N VAL A 30 17.85 -2.52 1.56
CA VAL A 30 18.61 -1.54 2.35
C VAL A 30 19.48 -2.25 3.38
N LEU A 31 18.94 -3.25 4.08
CA LEU A 31 19.69 -4.02 5.07
C LEU A 31 20.90 -4.74 4.45
N GLY A 32 20.79 -5.25 3.21
CA GLY A 32 21.90 -5.95 2.54
C GLY A 32 23.17 -5.10 2.38
N PRO A 33 23.08 -3.91 1.75
CA PRO A 33 24.18 -2.96 1.68
C PRO A 33 24.73 -2.53 3.04
N LEU A 34 23.88 -2.38 4.06
CA LEU A 34 24.32 -2.03 5.42
C LEU A 34 25.13 -3.15 6.08
N ILE A 35 24.68 -4.41 5.96
CA ILE A 35 25.44 -5.58 6.43
C ILE A 35 26.81 -5.64 5.75
N HIS A 36 26.86 -5.43 4.43
CA HIS A 36 28.13 -5.41 3.69
C HIS A 36 29.05 -4.28 4.17
N SER A 37 28.52 -3.05 4.26
CA SER A 37 29.31 -1.85 4.54
C SER A 37 29.83 -1.82 5.99
N PHE A 38 29.04 -2.28 6.95
CA PHE A 38 29.37 -2.23 8.37
C PHE A 38 29.83 -3.56 8.96
N GLY A 39 29.75 -4.66 8.21
CA GLY A 39 30.19 -5.97 8.66
C GLY A 39 29.35 -6.59 9.77
N TRP A 40 28.06 -6.22 9.87
CA TRP A 40 27.17 -6.71 10.94
C TRP A 40 26.97 -8.24 10.87
N ASN A 41 27.06 -8.88 12.04
CA ASN A 41 26.93 -10.33 12.21
C ASN A 41 25.46 -10.78 12.22
N ARG A 42 25.23 -12.10 12.31
CA ARG A 42 23.87 -12.68 12.25
C ARG A 42 23.06 -12.53 13.52
N ASP A 43 23.74 -12.32 14.62
CA ASP A 43 23.24 -12.28 15.98
C ASP A 43 23.21 -10.86 16.56
N GLU A 44 23.67 -9.86 15.81
CA GLU A 44 23.54 -8.44 16.15
C GLU A 44 22.14 -7.91 15.83
N PHE A 45 21.12 -8.50 16.46
CA PHE A 45 19.72 -8.32 16.10
C PHE A 45 19.25 -6.86 16.19
N ASP A 46 19.75 -6.08 17.15
CA ASP A 46 19.39 -4.66 17.26
C ASP A 46 19.87 -3.86 16.02
N LEU A 47 21.06 -4.16 15.50
CA LEU A 47 21.60 -3.54 14.28
C LEU A 47 20.84 -4.02 13.04
N LEU A 48 20.52 -5.31 12.96
CA LEU A 48 19.68 -5.84 11.88
C LEU A 48 18.26 -5.23 11.90
N ALA A 49 17.70 -4.99 13.08
CA ALA A 49 16.40 -4.35 13.25
C ALA A 49 16.45 -2.87 12.87
N ALA A 50 17.53 -2.16 13.23
CA ALA A 50 17.76 -0.79 12.81
C ALA A 50 17.89 -0.64 11.29
N GLY A 51 18.70 -1.48 10.64
CA GLY A 51 18.81 -1.49 9.18
C GLY A 51 17.50 -1.91 8.49
N SER A 52 16.74 -2.82 9.10
CA SER A 52 15.41 -3.18 8.62
C SER A 52 14.42 -2.02 8.74
N LEU A 53 14.49 -1.25 9.83
CA LEU A 53 13.67 -0.06 10.03
C LEU A 53 14.03 1.03 9.01
N ALA A 54 15.32 1.26 8.78
CA ALA A 54 15.77 2.18 7.74
C ALA A 54 15.17 1.79 6.37
N GLY A 55 15.24 0.49 6.02
CA GLY A 55 14.60 -0.04 4.81
C GLY A 55 13.09 0.17 4.76
N HIS A 56 12.39 -0.15 5.85
CA HIS A 56 10.94 0.06 6.00
C HIS A 56 10.54 1.53 5.83
N LEU A 57 11.39 2.47 6.23
CA LEU A 57 11.06 3.90 6.13
C LEU A 57 11.32 4.49 4.75
N ILE A 58 12.15 3.86 3.91
CA ILE A 58 12.45 4.38 2.56
C ILE A 58 11.87 3.53 1.42
N GLU A 59 11.10 2.49 1.75
CA GLU A 59 10.34 1.72 0.77
C GLU A 59 9.07 2.47 0.32
N CYS A 60 8.37 1.89 -0.67
CA CYS A 60 7.08 2.42 -1.17
C CYS A 60 7.10 3.85 -1.75
N GLY A 61 8.28 4.38 -2.09
CA GLY A 61 8.43 5.62 -2.86
C GLY A 61 8.51 6.87 -1.97
N ALA A 62 7.58 7.80 -2.14
CA ALA A 62 7.64 9.14 -1.53
C ALA A 62 6.81 9.29 -0.24
N GLN A 63 6.37 8.20 0.39
CA GLN A 63 5.43 8.27 1.50
C GLN A 63 6.00 9.02 2.71
N CYS A 64 7.22 8.67 3.13
CA CYS A 64 7.91 9.37 4.23
C CYS A 64 8.39 10.78 3.86
N THR A 65 8.29 11.19 2.59
CA THR A 65 8.52 12.56 2.11
C THR A 65 7.21 13.30 1.79
N GLY A 66 6.07 12.78 2.21
CA GLY A 66 4.78 13.47 2.16
C GLY A 66 3.79 13.00 1.09
N GLY A 67 4.15 12.01 0.27
CA GLY A 67 3.38 11.61 -0.93
C GLY A 67 1.95 11.09 -0.67
N ILE A 68 1.68 10.58 0.52
CA ILE A 68 0.33 10.20 0.98
C ILE A 68 0.03 10.65 2.42
N PHE A 69 0.71 11.71 2.86
CA PHE A 69 0.63 12.21 4.23
C PHE A 69 -0.78 12.72 4.58
N THR A 70 -1.24 12.46 5.81
CA THR A 70 -2.57 12.92 6.27
C THR A 70 -2.73 14.43 6.13
N ASP A 71 -1.72 15.20 6.56
CA ASP A 71 -1.71 16.66 6.44
C ASP A 71 -1.12 17.10 5.09
N TRP A 72 -1.62 16.52 4.00
CA TRP A 72 -1.14 16.71 2.62
C TRP A 72 -1.02 18.18 2.20
N HIS A 73 -1.88 19.05 2.74
CA HIS A 73 -1.86 20.50 2.50
C HIS A 73 -0.56 21.19 2.94
N ALA A 74 0.16 20.61 3.91
CA ALA A 74 1.43 21.12 4.40
C ALA A 74 2.62 20.72 3.52
N VAL A 75 2.41 19.80 2.57
CA VAL A 75 3.47 19.27 1.71
C VAL A 75 3.60 20.17 0.46
N PRO A 76 4.73 20.87 0.25
CA PRO A 76 4.92 21.74 -0.89
C PRO A 76 5.27 20.96 -2.18
N ASP A 77 5.08 21.61 -3.34
CA ASP A 77 5.61 21.20 -4.64
C ASP A 77 5.37 19.72 -5.02
N TRP A 78 4.12 19.27 -4.90
CA TRP A 78 3.66 17.90 -5.14
C TRP A 78 4.09 17.26 -6.46
N HIS A 79 4.25 18.08 -7.50
CA HIS A 79 4.66 17.62 -8.83
C HIS A 79 6.14 17.20 -8.89
N ASN A 80 6.94 17.57 -7.89
CA ASN A 80 8.39 17.37 -7.83
C ASN A 80 8.82 16.80 -6.46
N VAL A 81 8.01 15.93 -5.84
CA VAL A 81 8.36 15.33 -4.54
C VAL A 81 9.59 14.43 -4.66
N GLY A 82 10.60 14.70 -3.85
CA GLY A 82 11.81 13.88 -3.77
C GLY A 82 11.57 12.57 -3.03
N PHE A 83 12.28 11.52 -3.43
CA PHE A 83 12.31 10.26 -2.68
C PHE A 83 13.22 10.38 -1.46
N PRO A 84 12.96 9.61 -0.38
CA PRO A 84 13.76 9.70 0.82
C PRO A 84 15.22 9.28 0.61
N ILE A 85 16.10 9.94 1.34
CA ILE A 85 17.49 9.56 1.52
C ILE A 85 17.63 9.08 2.97
N VAL A 86 18.29 7.94 3.17
CA VAL A 86 18.65 7.48 4.51
C VAL A 86 20.17 7.42 4.65
N GLU A 87 20.67 8.10 5.68
CA GLU A 87 22.08 8.12 6.06
C GLU A 87 22.24 7.33 7.36
N CYS A 88 22.78 6.11 7.28
CA CYS A 88 22.93 5.21 8.41
C CYS A 88 24.32 5.27 9.04
N SER A 89 24.40 5.10 10.36
CA SER A 89 25.66 4.89 11.08
C SER A 89 25.89 3.40 11.37
N SER A 90 27.15 3.04 11.66
CA SER A 90 27.53 1.67 12.06
C SER A 90 26.87 1.20 13.35
N GLU A 91 26.41 2.14 14.19
CA GLU A 91 25.76 1.90 15.48
C GLU A 91 24.24 1.72 15.35
N GLY A 92 23.68 1.86 14.15
CA GLY A 92 22.25 1.64 13.87
C GLY A 92 21.36 2.88 14.02
N ASP A 93 21.91 4.04 14.37
CA ASP A 93 21.19 5.31 14.25
C ASP A 93 21.19 5.76 12.78
N PHE A 94 20.13 6.45 12.34
CA PHE A 94 20.11 7.01 10.99
C PHE A 94 19.32 8.31 10.90
N ILE A 95 19.62 9.08 9.85
CA ILE A 95 18.91 10.30 9.48
C ILE A 95 18.12 10.02 8.20
N ILE A 96 16.86 10.46 8.17
CA ILE A 96 16.08 10.52 6.93
C ILE A 96 15.98 11.98 6.50
N SER A 97 16.30 12.22 5.24
CA SER A 97 16.19 13.51 4.57
C SER A 97 15.60 13.31 3.16
N LYS A 98 15.57 14.38 2.38
CA LYS A 98 15.19 14.34 0.96
C LYS A 98 16.23 15.08 0.12
N PRO A 99 16.29 14.84 -1.20
CA PRO A 99 17.14 15.61 -2.09
C PRO A 99 16.91 17.13 -1.98
N PRO A 100 17.95 17.94 -2.18
CA PRO A 100 17.80 19.39 -2.34
C PRO A 100 17.00 19.70 -3.63
N ASP A 101 16.39 20.88 -3.69
CA ASP A 101 15.65 21.38 -4.85
C ASP A 101 14.46 20.50 -5.30
N THR A 102 13.95 19.65 -4.41
CA THR A 102 12.71 18.88 -4.59
C THR A 102 11.61 19.32 -3.63
N GLY A 103 10.36 19.13 -4.03
CA GLY A 103 9.21 19.21 -3.15
C GLY A 103 9.17 18.10 -2.12
N GLY A 104 8.05 18.02 -1.41
CA GLY A 104 7.88 17.09 -0.29
C GLY A 104 8.22 17.71 1.06
N LEU A 105 7.94 16.96 2.11
CA LEU A 105 8.16 17.33 3.50
C LEU A 105 8.65 16.10 4.27
N ILE A 106 9.75 16.25 4.99
CA ILE A 106 10.17 15.32 6.03
C ILE A 106 9.87 15.99 7.38
N SER A 107 9.07 15.31 8.19
CA SER A 107 8.68 15.72 9.53
C SER A 107 8.46 14.49 10.41
N PHE A 108 8.27 14.69 11.71
CA PHE A 108 7.81 13.61 12.59
C PHE A 108 6.58 12.91 12.03
N GLY A 109 5.57 13.66 11.57
CA GLY A 109 4.30 13.10 11.08
C GLY A 109 4.48 12.20 9.86
N THR A 110 5.18 12.67 8.83
CA THR A 110 5.42 11.91 7.60
C THR A 110 6.17 10.59 7.84
N VAL A 111 7.19 10.61 8.71
CA VAL A 111 7.99 9.43 9.03
C VAL A 111 7.27 8.49 9.99
N ALA A 112 6.49 9.03 10.94
CA ALA A 112 5.66 8.23 11.85
C ALA A 112 4.53 7.49 11.12
N GLU A 113 3.92 8.10 10.10
CA GLU A 113 2.91 7.42 9.27
C GLU A 113 3.53 6.28 8.45
N GLN A 114 4.73 6.46 7.90
CA GLN A 114 5.47 5.38 7.24
C GLN A 114 5.86 4.29 8.24
N LEU A 115 6.30 4.65 9.46
CA LEU A 115 6.68 3.68 10.49
C LEU A 115 5.57 2.66 10.79
N VAL A 116 4.31 3.10 10.78
CA VAL A 116 3.14 2.24 11.07
C VAL A 116 2.48 1.65 9.83
N TYR A 117 2.94 2.03 8.63
CA TYR A 117 2.40 1.52 7.37
C TYR A 117 2.63 0.02 7.22
N GLU A 118 1.57 -0.71 6.86
CA GLU A 118 1.55 -2.18 6.68
C GLU A 118 2.07 -3.00 7.88
N LEU A 119 2.12 -2.37 9.06
CA LEU A 119 2.71 -2.94 10.25
C LEU A 119 1.63 -3.40 11.22
N GLY A 120 1.42 -4.73 11.28
CA GLY A 120 0.38 -5.34 12.11
C GLY A 120 0.65 -5.25 13.61
N ASN A 121 1.71 -5.94 14.09
CA ASN A 121 2.13 -5.87 15.49
C ASN A 121 3.50 -5.17 15.59
N PRO A 122 3.58 -3.95 16.15
CA PRO A 122 4.83 -3.20 16.24
C PRO A 122 5.90 -3.85 17.10
N GLN A 123 5.55 -4.70 18.05
CA GLN A 123 6.50 -5.41 18.90
C GLN A 123 6.98 -6.74 18.30
N ARG A 124 6.41 -7.13 17.15
CA ARG A 124 6.70 -8.42 16.52
C ARG A 124 6.55 -8.34 15.01
N TYR A 125 7.29 -7.42 14.39
CA TYR A 125 7.36 -7.35 12.94
C TYR A 125 8.33 -8.42 12.42
N LEU A 126 7.77 -9.43 11.75
CA LEU A 126 8.52 -10.63 11.34
C LEU A 126 9.21 -10.42 10.00
N LEU A 127 10.54 -10.34 10.00
CA LEU A 127 11.37 -10.34 8.80
C LEU A 127 12.24 -11.60 8.74
N PRO A 128 12.75 -11.98 7.55
CA PRO A 128 13.55 -13.19 7.40
C PRO A 128 14.89 -13.15 8.14
N ASP A 129 15.50 -11.97 8.28
CA ASP A 129 16.79 -11.81 8.94
C ASP A 129 16.66 -11.54 10.45
N VAL A 130 15.55 -10.95 10.91
CA VAL A 130 15.34 -10.51 12.30
C VAL A 130 13.84 -10.35 12.60
N THR A 131 13.42 -10.57 13.84
CA THR A 131 12.11 -10.13 14.32
C THR A 131 12.26 -8.78 15.01
N CYS A 132 11.59 -7.75 14.50
CA CYS A 132 11.73 -6.38 14.96
C CYS A 132 10.66 -5.97 15.99
N ASP A 133 11.07 -5.17 16.97
CA ASP A 133 10.23 -4.37 17.85
C ASP A 133 10.49 -2.88 17.58
N PHE A 134 9.48 -2.21 17.03
CA PHE A 134 9.48 -0.78 16.72
C PHE A 134 8.69 0.05 17.75
N SER A 135 8.16 -0.57 18.81
CA SER A 135 7.30 0.12 19.79
C SER A 135 7.98 1.21 20.62
N LYS A 136 9.31 1.23 20.62
CA LYS A 136 10.15 2.22 21.33
C LYS A 136 11.05 3.03 20.38
N VAL A 137 10.71 3.06 19.09
CA VAL A 137 11.41 3.90 18.13
C VAL A 137 11.16 5.36 18.45
N SER A 138 12.23 6.15 18.46
CA SER A 138 12.20 7.60 18.63
C SER A 138 12.46 8.26 17.29
N ILE A 139 11.66 9.27 16.96
CA ILE A 139 11.81 10.12 15.78
C ILE A 139 11.98 11.56 16.29
N THR A 140 13.02 12.26 15.87
CA THR A 140 13.31 13.63 16.30
C THR A 140 13.68 14.49 15.11
N GLU A 141 12.97 15.59 14.90
CA GLU A 141 13.25 16.53 13.81
C GLU A 141 14.60 17.23 13.99
N ILE A 142 15.32 17.41 12.90
CA ILE A 142 16.62 18.08 12.84
C ILE A 142 16.43 19.42 12.12
N PRO A 143 16.68 20.56 12.79
CA PRO A 143 16.61 21.86 12.15
C PRO A 143 17.70 22.06 11.07
N GLY A 144 17.43 22.94 10.09
CA GLY A 144 18.43 23.41 9.12
C GLY A 144 18.50 22.61 7.81
N PHE A 145 17.66 21.59 7.63
CA PHE A 145 17.50 20.88 6.36
C PHE A 145 16.34 21.48 5.56
N ASP A 146 16.58 21.75 4.27
CA ASP A 146 15.54 22.25 3.38
C ASP A 146 14.46 21.19 3.10
N GLY A 147 13.23 21.51 3.48
CA GLY A 147 12.09 20.58 3.53
C GLY A 147 12.22 19.43 4.55
N GLY A 148 13.13 19.57 5.51
CA GLY A 148 13.16 18.80 6.75
C GLY A 148 14.07 17.56 6.76
N ALA A 149 14.40 17.13 7.98
CA ALA A 149 15.11 15.89 8.25
C ALA A 149 14.72 15.37 9.65
N VAL A 150 14.81 14.07 9.86
CA VAL A 150 14.60 13.46 11.18
C VAL A 150 15.72 12.48 11.52
N LYS A 151 16.12 12.44 12.79
CA LYS A 151 16.90 11.34 13.36
C LYS A 151 15.94 10.26 13.84
N VAL A 152 16.24 9.02 13.51
CA VAL A 152 15.47 7.85 13.96
C VAL A 152 16.40 6.86 14.65
N HIS A 153 15.96 6.32 15.78
CA HIS A 153 16.70 5.29 16.52
C HIS A 153 15.79 4.48 17.45
N GLY A 154 16.33 3.42 18.07
CA GLY A 154 15.64 2.67 19.13
C GLY A 154 14.90 1.41 18.67
N ALA A 155 15.07 0.97 17.42
CA ALA A 155 14.61 -0.34 16.98
C ALA A 155 15.31 -1.45 17.79
N LYS A 156 14.55 -2.48 18.16
CA LYS A 156 15.07 -3.66 18.85
C LYS A 156 14.84 -4.91 18.05
N GLY A 157 15.78 -5.85 18.13
CA GLY A 157 15.73 -7.09 17.37
C GLY A 157 15.74 -8.32 18.25
N SER A 158 15.15 -9.39 17.73
CA SER A 158 15.24 -10.74 18.29
C SER A 158 15.42 -11.75 17.15
N PRO A 159 15.81 -13.01 17.44
CA PRO A 159 16.02 -14.01 16.41
C PRO A 159 14.83 -14.12 15.43
N PRO A 160 15.09 -14.33 14.12
CA PRO A 160 14.04 -14.56 13.15
C PRO A 160 13.27 -15.84 13.49
N SER A 161 12.03 -15.93 13.01
CA SER A 161 11.21 -17.13 13.21
C SER A 161 11.81 -18.36 12.51
N THR A 162 11.51 -19.56 13.01
CA THR A 162 11.88 -20.83 12.35
C THR A 162 10.99 -21.18 11.16
N PHE A 163 10.02 -20.34 10.82
CA PHE A 163 9.06 -20.55 9.73
C PHE A 163 9.43 -19.72 8.50
N TYR A 164 9.04 -20.21 7.32
CA TYR A 164 9.11 -19.46 6.07
C TYR A 164 7.76 -18.80 5.75
N LYS A 165 7.78 -17.53 5.34
CA LYS A 165 6.61 -16.88 4.72
C LYS A 165 6.48 -17.38 3.28
N VAL A 166 5.36 -18.03 2.97
CA VAL A 166 5.01 -18.48 1.62
C VAL A 166 3.87 -17.62 1.10
N ASN A 167 4.06 -17.04 -0.08
CA ASN A 167 2.98 -16.47 -0.88
C ASN A 167 2.75 -17.39 -2.07
N ALA A 168 1.52 -17.87 -2.23
CA ALA A 168 1.09 -18.71 -3.34
C ALA A 168 -0.13 -18.07 -4.01
N THR A 169 -0.09 -18.00 -5.34
CA THR A 169 -1.19 -17.51 -6.15
C THR A 169 -1.74 -18.67 -6.97
N TYR A 170 -3.06 -18.69 -7.14
CA TYR A 170 -3.75 -19.66 -7.99
C TYR A 170 -4.83 -18.92 -8.79
N LEU A 171 -5.24 -19.50 -9.92
CA LEU A 171 -6.33 -18.95 -10.72
C LEU A 171 -7.66 -19.22 -10.00
N ASP A 172 -8.31 -18.16 -9.54
CA ASP A 172 -9.63 -18.20 -8.91
C ASP A 172 -10.64 -17.44 -9.77
N GLY A 173 -11.10 -18.08 -10.85
CA GLY A 173 -12.13 -17.53 -11.75
C GLY A 173 -11.75 -16.22 -12.47
N PHE A 174 -12.77 -15.46 -12.85
CA PHE A 174 -12.66 -14.25 -13.65
C PHE A 174 -13.43 -13.11 -12.98
N ARG A 175 -12.88 -11.90 -13.05
CA ARG A 175 -13.48 -10.68 -12.49
C ARG A 175 -13.61 -9.60 -13.56
N ALA A 176 -14.74 -8.90 -13.56
CA ALA A 176 -14.86 -7.60 -14.23
C ALA A 176 -15.24 -6.53 -13.22
N THR A 177 -14.79 -5.30 -13.48
CA THR A 177 -15.18 -4.12 -12.71
C THR A 177 -15.65 -3.05 -13.67
N ALA A 178 -16.76 -2.42 -13.34
CA ALA A 178 -17.34 -1.30 -14.04
C ALA A 178 -17.36 -0.08 -13.11
N VAL A 179 -16.86 1.04 -13.64
CA VAL A 179 -16.84 2.33 -12.94
C VAL A 179 -17.65 3.33 -13.77
N CYS A 180 -18.79 3.78 -13.24
CA CYS A 180 -19.74 4.60 -13.99
C CYS A 180 -20.13 5.86 -13.20
N PRO A 181 -19.84 7.08 -13.71
CA PRO A 181 -20.31 8.30 -13.08
C PRO A 181 -21.82 8.45 -13.26
N VAL A 182 -22.48 8.95 -12.23
CA VAL A 182 -23.91 9.22 -12.19
C VAL A 182 -24.10 10.66 -11.74
N GLY A 183 -24.63 11.49 -12.63
CA GLY A 183 -24.99 12.87 -12.34
C GLY A 183 -26.49 13.05 -12.10
N GLY A 184 -26.83 14.09 -11.34
CA GLY A 184 -28.20 14.55 -11.12
C GLY A 184 -28.66 14.45 -9.66
N PRO A 185 -29.89 14.90 -9.35
CA PRO A 185 -30.48 14.71 -8.04
C PRO A 185 -30.58 13.21 -7.73
N MET A 186 -30.37 12.84 -6.46
CA MET A 186 -30.42 11.45 -6.01
C MET A 186 -29.44 10.52 -6.76
N ALA A 187 -28.28 11.04 -7.18
CA ALA A 187 -27.26 10.27 -7.92
C ALA A 187 -26.88 8.95 -7.24
N VAL A 188 -26.86 8.92 -5.89
CA VAL A 188 -26.60 7.69 -5.13
C VAL A 188 -27.67 6.63 -5.35
N GLU A 189 -28.94 7.00 -5.22
CA GLU A 189 -30.08 6.07 -5.41
C GLU A 189 -30.14 5.60 -6.86
N LYS A 190 -29.99 6.54 -7.82
CA LYS A 190 -29.90 6.22 -9.24
C LYS A 190 -28.74 5.26 -9.53
N GLY A 191 -27.58 5.46 -8.90
CA GLY A 191 -26.42 4.59 -9.04
C GLY A 191 -26.67 3.17 -8.53
N LYS A 192 -27.28 3.03 -7.34
CA LYS A 192 -27.66 1.72 -6.78
C LYS A 192 -28.66 1.00 -7.69
N ARG A 193 -29.72 1.70 -8.10
CA ARG A 193 -30.73 1.17 -9.03
C ARG A 193 -30.10 0.70 -10.35
N THR A 194 -29.19 1.50 -10.91
CA THR A 194 -28.49 1.18 -12.16
C THR A 194 -27.67 -0.11 -12.02
N ALA A 195 -26.87 -0.22 -10.96
CA ALA A 195 -26.06 -1.42 -10.70
C ALA A 195 -26.91 -2.68 -10.50
N GLU A 196 -27.99 -2.58 -9.72
CA GLU A 196 -28.93 -3.68 -9.47
C GLU A 196 -29.63 -4.13 -10.76
N SER A 197 -30.07 -3.19 -11.60
CA SER A 197 -30.72 -3.49 -12.88
C SER A 197 -29.79 -4.22 -13.84
N ILE A 198 -28.52 -3.84 -13.91
CA ILE A 198 -27.52 -4.54 -14.74
C ILE A 198 -27.33 -5.96 -14.26
N LEU A 199 -27.17 -6.17 -12.95
CA LEU A 199 -27.02 -7.51 -12.37
C LEU A 199 -28.26 -8.38 -12.61
N GLN A 200 -29.46 -7.80 -12.49
CA GLN A 200 -30.70 -8.51 -12.78
C GLN A 200 -30.74 -8.90 -14.26
N ARG A 201 -30.38 -8.00 -15.17
CA ARG A 201 -30.34 -8.25 -16.61
C ARG A 201 -29.34 -9.33 -16.98
N THR A 202 -28.13 -9.32 -16.44
CA THR A 202 -27.12 -10.35 -16.72
C THR A 202 -27.53 -11.70 -16.16
N ARG A 203 -28.13 -11.75 -14.97
CA ARG A 203 -28.70 -12.99 -14.39
C ARG A 203 -29.81 -13.60 -15.24
N LEU A 204 -30.66 -12.77 -15.84
CA LEU A 204 -31.68 -13.24 -16.79
C LEU A 204 -31.01 -13.90 -18.02
N ILE A 205 -29.94 -13.29 -18.54
CA ILE A 205 -29.16 -13.87 -19.64
C ILE A 205 -28.47 -15.17 -19.19
N PHE A 206 -27.93 -15.22 -17.98
CA PHE A 206 -27.32 -16.43 -17.42
C PHE A 206 -28.31 -17.59 -17.36
N SER A 207 -29.53 -17.33 -16.88
CA SER A 207 -30.60 -18.34 -16.84
C SER A 207 -30.99 -18.85 -18.23
N GLN A 208 -30.92 -18.01 -19.27
CA GLN A 208 -31.23 -18.42 -20.65
C GLN A 208 -30.10 -19.24 -21.30
N LEU A 209 -28.86 -18.96 -20.93
CA LEU A 209 -27.67 -19.60 -21.49
C LEU A 209 -27.14 -20.77 -20.64
N GLY A 210 -27.74 -21.04 -19.48
CA GLY A 210 -27.36 -22.12 -18.58
C GLY A 210 -26.09 -21.85 -17.76
N TYR A 211 -25.77 -20.58 -17.51
CA TYR A 211 -24.69 -20.21 -16.59
C TYR A 211 -25.17 -20.22 -15.13
N GLU A 212 -24.27 -20.51 -14.20
CA GLU A 212 -24.47 -20.29 -12.77
C GLU A 212 -24.55 -18.78 -12.44
N ASP A 213 -25.02 -18.41 -11.25
CA ASP A 213 -24.94 -17.02 -10.80
C ASP A 213 -23.49 -16.63 -10.45
N TYR A 214 -23.25 -15.33 -10.29
CA TYR A 214 -21.98 -14.79 -9.81
C TYR A 214 -21.52 -15.46 -8.51
N SER A 215 -20.23 -15.80 -8.43
CA SER A 215 -19.60 -16.29 -7.19
C SER A 215 -19.42 -15.18 -6.16
N ALA A 216 -19.26 -13.94 -6.62
CA ALA A 216 -19.29 -12.76 -5.76
C ALA A 216 -19.73 -11.52 -6.55
N VAL A 217 -20.41 -10.59 -5.86
CA VAL A 217 -20.81 -9.29 -6.37
C VAL A 217 -20.51 -8.23 -5.32
N ASN A 218 -19.93 -7.11 -5.75
CA ASN A 218 -19.74 -5.93 -4.91
C ASN A 218 -20.31 -4.70 -5.63
N ILE A 219 -21.28 -4.04 -5.00
CA ILE A 219 -21.81 -2.76 -5.43
C ILE A 219 -21.38 -1.73 -4.41
N GLN A 220 -20.62 -0.73 -4.84
CA GLN A 220 -20.32 0.46 -4.05
C GLN A 220 -20.69 1.70 -4.84
N VAL A 221 -21.17 2.74 -4.15
CA VAL A 221 -21.39 4.05 -4.77
C VAL A 221 -20.47 5.06 -4.10
N LEU A 222 -19.41 5.47 -4.80
CA LEU A 222 -18.50 6.50 -4.30
C LEU A 222 -19.23 7.86 -4.25
N GLY A 223 -18.91 8.64 -3.22
CA GLY A 223 -19.65 9.85 -2.84
C GLY A 223 -20.78 9.59 -1.84
N SER A 224 -21.23 8.34 -1.66
CA SER A 224 -22.31 8.00 -0.71
C SER A 224 -21.85 7.68 0.72
N GLU A 225 -20.55 7.77 0.97
CA GLU A 225 -19.88 7.27 2.18
C GLU A 225 -20.04 5.76 2.42
N ASP A 226 -20.41 4.95 1.42
CA ASP A 226 -20.54 3.48 1.56
C ASP A 226 -19.24 2.82 2.10
N THR A 227 -18.07 3.41 1.86
CA THR A 227 -16.77 2.94 2.40
C THR A 227 -16.64 3.06 3.92
N TYR A 228 -17.40 3.95 4.57
CA TYR A 228 -17.37 4.14 6.03
C TYR A 228 -18.27 3.15 6.78
N GLY A 229 -19.02 2.29 6.08
CA GLY A 229 -19.86 1.26 6.68
C GLY A 229 -20.84 1.83 7.73
N PRO A 230 -20.87 1.31 8.98
CA PRO A 230 -21.72 1.82 10.05
C PRO A 230 -21.50 3.29 10.42
N HIS A 231 -20.35 3.87 10.06
CA HIS A 231 -20.00 5.26 10.38
C HIS A 231 -20.43 6.27 9.31
N ALA A 232 -21.02 5.79 8.20
CA ALA A 232 -21.48 6.64 7.10
C ALA A 232 -22.53 7.65 7.59
N ARG A 233 -22.29 8.93 7.36
CA ARG A 233 -23.24 10.03 7.62
C ARG A 233 -24.05 10.29 6.37
N ARG A 234 -24.93 9.34 6.06
CA ARG A 234 -25.88 9.47 4.96
C ARG A 234 -26.81 10.63 5.28
N SER A 235 -26.68 11.73 4.55
CA SER A 235 -27.67 12.79 4.60
C SER A 235 -28.96 12.29 3.94
N ILE A 236 -29.86 11.73 4.75
CA ILE A 236 -31.16 11.20 4.29
C ILE A 236 -32.12 12.35 3.90
N TYR A 237 -31.85 13.58 4.37
CA TYR A 237 -32.73 14.74 4.19
C TYR A 237 -32.05 16.02 3.66
N GLY A 238 -30.72 16.06 3.52
CA GLY A 238 -30.00 17.10 2.79
C GLY A 238 -29.54 16.55 1.44
N GLN A 239 -29.70 17.33 0.37
CA GLN A 239 -29.43 16.94 -1.02
C GLN A 239 -28.09 16.17 -1.13
N GLY A 240 -28.15 14.84 -1.13
CA GLY A 240 -26.98 13.97 -1.28
C GLY A 240 -26.15 14.38 -2.50
N PRO A 241 -24.93 13.84 -2.66
CA PRO A 241 -24.03 14.35 -3.70
C PRO A 241 -24.73 14.32 -5.07
N ARG A 242 -24.60 15.43 -5.81
CA ARG A 242 -25.18 15.56 -7.16
C ARG A 242 -24.44 14.73 -8.20
N GLU A 243 -23.30 14.18 -7.79
CA GLU A 243 -22.43 13.33 -8.58
C GLU A 243 -21.98 12.17 -7.70
N ALA A 244 -22.15 10.95 -8.20
CA ALA A 244 -21.71 9.74 -7.53
C ALA A 244 -21.06 8.82 -8.56
N VAL A 245 -20.26 7.84 -8.12
CA VAL A 245 -19.64 6.88 -9.03
C VAL A 245 -20.03 5.47 -8.61
N ILE A 246 -20.70 4.73 -9.49
CA ILE A 246 -20.91 3.30 -9.30
C ILE A 246 -19.55 2.62 -9.44
N TRP A 247 -19.22 1.78 -8.47
CA TRP A 247 -18.12 0.82 -8.52
C TRP A 247 -18.73 -0.58 -8.38
N LEU A 248 -18.99 -1.22 -9.52
CA LEU A 248 -19.63 -2.53 -9.60
C LEU A 248 -18.60 -3.56 -10.02
N ALA A 249 -18.32 -4.52 -9.15
CA ALA A 249 -17.44 -5.64 -9.45
C ALA A 249 -18.20 -6.97 -9.38
N VAL A 250 -17.95 -7.85 -10.34
CA VAL A 250 -18.52 -9.19 -10.40
C VAL A 250 -17.41 -10.23 -10.54
N HIS A 251 -17.62 -11.39 -9.94
CA HIS A 251 -16.76 -12.56 -10.03
C HIS A 251 -17.56 -13.76 -10.52
N HIS A 252 -16.97 -14.56 -11.41
CA HIS A 252 -17.58 -15.79 -11.90
C HIS A 252 -16.50 -16.80 -12.32
N LYS A 253 -16.80 -18.09 -12.25
CA LYS A 253 -15.85 -19.17 -12.60
C LYS A 253 -15.56 -19.25 -14.09
N GLN A 254 -16.53 -18.90 -14.92
CA GLN A 254 -16.45 -18.90 -16.39
C GLN A 254 -16.29 -17.49 -16.93
N LYS A 255 -15.38 -17.33 -17.90
CA LYS A 255 -15.00 -16.04 -18.49
C LYS A 255 -16.15 -15.43 -19.29
N GLU A 256 -16.89 -16.26 -19.99
CA GLU A 256 -17.98 -15.89 -20.90
C GLU A 256 -19.10 -15.16 -20.16
N ALA A 257 -19.42 -15.59 -18.93
CA ALA A 257 -20.39 -14.92 -18.06
C ALA A 257 -19.93 -13.51 -17.66
N VAL A 258 -18.61 -13.32 -17.43
CA VAL A 258 -18.03 -12.00 -17.14
C VAL A 258 -18.02 -11.12 -18.39
N GLU A 259 -17.78 -11.68 -19.57
CA GLU A 259 -17.86 -10.95 -20.84
C GLU A 259 -19.28 -10.46 -21.14
N ILE A 260 -20.32 -11.24 -20.78
CA ILE A 260 -21.72 -10.79 -20.84
C ILE A 260 -21.91 -9.55 -19.96
N PHE A 261 -21.45 -9.58 -18.71
CA PHE A 261 -21.49 -8.41 -17.84
C PHE A 261 -20.79 -7.19 -18.46
N SER A 262 -19.60 -7.36 -19.02
CA SER A 262 -18.86 -6.27 -19.67
C SER A 262 -19.57 -5.68 -20.88
N ARG A 263 -20.44 -6.42 -21.57
CA ARG A 263 -21.26 -5.89 -22.68
C ARG A 263 -22.51 -5.17 -22.16
N GLU A 264 -23.11 -5.70 -21.10
CA GLU A 264 -24.33 -5.16 -20.49
C GLU A 264 -24.09 -3.95 -19.59
N ILE A 265 -22.84 -3.49 -19.44
CA ILE A 265 -22.54 -2.25 -18.71
C ILE A 265 -22.81 -0.98 -19.52
N ALA A 266 -22.75 -1.04 -20.85
CA ALA A 266 -22.93 0.14 -21.71
C ALA A 266 -24.24 0.93 -21.43
N PRO A 267 -25.39 0.29 -21.18
CA PRO A 267 -26.61 0.95 -20.72
C PRO A 267 -26.46 1.86 -19.49
N ALA A 268 -25.48 1.63 -18.60
CA ALA A 268 -25.22 2.52 -17.46
C ALA A 268 -24.91 3.97 -17.87
N GLY A 269 -24.32 4.17 -19.06
CA GLY A 269 -23.96 5.49 -19.58
C GLY A 269 -24.87 6.00 -20.69
N THR A 270 -25.66 5.12 -21.33
CA THR A 270 -26.39 5.47 -22.57
C THR A 270 -27.89 5.17 -22.54
N GLY A 271 -28.42 4.52 -21.51
CA GLY A 271 -29.85 4.26 -21.44
C GLY A 271 -30.24 3.27 -20.35
N MET A 272 -30.70 3.81 -19.23
CA MET A 272 -31.71 3.22 -18.34
C MET A 272 -32.50 4.35 -17.67
#